data_AF-A0A368FZN5-F1
#
_entry.id   AF-A0A368FZN5-F1
#
_cell.length_a   1.000
_cell.length_b   1.000
_cell.length_c   1.000
_cell.angle_alpha   90.00
_cell.angle_beta   90.00
_cell.angle_gamma   90.00
#
_symmetry.space_group_name_H-M   'P 1'
#
loop_
_entity.id
_entity.type
_entity.pdbx_description
1 polymer ?
#
loop_
_entity_poly.entity_id
_entity_poly.type
_entity_poly.pdbx_seq_one_letter_code
_entity_poly.pdbx_strand_id
1 'polypeptide(L)' 'MFVLLFAILSSVLAECPVGTAYHPEFNRCYLFVSDPQPFGLAEDACAANKGHVVSVTNGFENAMLAGRF' A
#
# COMPACT_ATOMS: atom_id res chain seq x y z
N MET A 1 -30.19 -23.09 -17.46
CA MET A 1 -29.75 -21.79 -18.01
C MET A 1 -29.73 -20.73 -16.89
N PHE A 2 -28.99 -20.94 -15.79
CA PHE A 2 -29.01 -20.02 -14.63
C PHE A 2 -27.74 -20.12 -13.75
N VAL A 3 -26.57 -20.40 -14.34
CA VAL A 3 -25.32 -20.60 -13.57
C VAL A 3 -24.20 -19.63 -13.96
N LEU A 4 -24.48 -18.61 -14.78
CA LEU A 4 -23.46 -17.68 -15.29
C LEU A 4 -23.55 -16.26 -14.71
N LEU A 5 -24.42 -16.02 -13.74
CA LEU A 5 -24.60 -14.71 -13.09
C LEU A 5 -23.74 -14.50 -11.84
N PHE A 6 -22.81 -15.41 -11.55
CA PHE A 6 -21.81 -15.27 -10.49
C PHE A 6 -20.44 -14.81 -11.02
N ALA A 7 -20.43 -14.21 -12.21
CA ALA A 7 -19.23 -13.57 -12.71
C ALA A 7 -19.19 -12.13 -12.18
N ILE A 8 -18.14 -11.84 -11.43
CA ILE A 8 -17.47 -10.54 -11.34
C ILE A 8 -18.28 -9.38 -10.74
N LEU A 9 -18.74 -9.55 -9.50
CA LEU A 9 -18.66 -8.41 -8.58
C LEU A 9 -17.18 -8.27 -8.16
N SER A 10 -16.36 -7.78 -9.09
CA SER A 10 -15.02 -7.29 -8.76
C SER A 10 -15.23 -6.09 -7.86
N SER A 11 -15.29 -6.34 -6.56
CA SER A 11 -15.12 -5.30 -5.57
C SER A 11 -13.76 -4.68 -5.86
N VAL A 12 -13.77 -3.50 -6.48
CA VAL A 12 -12.67 -2.54 -6.46
C VAL A 12 -12.56 -2.01 -5.02
N LEU A 13 -12.34 -2.93 -4.07
CA LEU A 13 -11.73 -2.59 -2.82
C LEU A 13 -10.24 -2.55 -3.16
N ALA A 14 -9.55 -1.46 -2.87
CA ALA A 14 -8.11 -1.39 -3.06
C ALA A 14 -7.47 -2.56 -2.31
N GLU A 15 -7.20 -3.67 -3.02
CA GLU A 15 -6.60 -4.88 -2.48
C GLU A 15 -5.13 -4.56 -2.27
N CYS A 16 -4.87 -3.95 -1.12
CA CYS A 16 -3.53 -3.67 -0.66
C CYS A 16 -2.73 -4.98 -0.58
N PRO A 17 -1.45 -4.99 -1.01
CA PRO A 17 -0.61 -6.16 -0.87
C PRO A 17 -0.58 -6.68 0.57
N VAL A 18 -0.44 -7.99 0.73
CA VAL A 18 -0.40 -8.63 2.05
C VAL A 18 0.69 -8.00 2.90
N GLY A 19 0.35 -7.60 4.13
CA GLY A 19 1.28 -6.94 5.07
C GLY A 19 1.32 -5.41 4.97
N THR A 20 0.50 -4.81 4.10
CA THR A 20 0.36 -3.35 4.01
C THR A 20 -0.95 -2.86 4.65
N ALA A 21 -0.96 -1.63 5.14
CA ALA A 21 -2.12 -0.98 5.74
C ALA A 21 -2.74 0.02 4.76
N TYR A 22 -4.03 -0.14 4.47
CA TYR A 22 -4.78 0.80 3.63
C TYR A 22 -5.13 2.06 4.41
N HIS A 23 -4.86 3.23 3.83
CA HIS A 23 -5.30 4.51 4.38
C HIS A 23 -6.35 5.16 3.48
N PRO A 24 -7.61 5.28 3.94
CA PRO A 24 -8.70 5.78 3.10
C PRO A 24 -8.55 7.26 2.73
N GLU A 25 -7.94 8.06 3.60
CA GLU A 25 -7.77 9.51 3.38
C GLU A 25 -6.80 9.82 2.22
N PHE A 26 -5.82 8.95 2.00
CA PHE A 26 -4.83 9.12 0.93
C PHE A 26 -5.07 8.17 -0.24
N ASN A 27 -5.99 7.20 -0.10
CA ASN A 27 -6.25 6.13 -1.06
C ASN A 27 -4.95 5.39 -1.45
N ARG A 28 -4.12 5.09 -0.45
CA ARG A 28 -2.78 4.47 -0.59
C ARG A 28 -2.61 3.34 0.43
N CYS A 29 -1.74 2.39 0.09
CA CYS A 29 -1.30 1.33 0.98
C CYS A 29 0.12 1.64 1.48
N TYR A 30 0.37 1.47 2.77
CA TYR A 30 1.69 1.71 3.37
C TYR A 30 2.27 0.43 3.95
N LEU A 31 3.57 0.22 3.74
CA LEU A 31 4.35 -0.87 4.32
C LEU A 31 5.43 -0.28 5.23
N PHE A 32 5.42 -0.66 6.50
CA PHE A 32 6.47 -0.24 7.44
C PHE A 32 7.51 -1.34 7.57
N VAL A 33 8.73 -1.05 7.11
CA VAL A 33 9.89 -1.93 7.24
C VAL A 33 10.84 -1.33 8.27
N SER A 34 11.32 -2.15 9.22
CA SER A 34 12.27 -1.71 10.25
C SER A 34 13.70 -2.22 10.01
N ASP A 35 13.92 -3.00 8.96
CA ASP A 35 15.23 -3.50 8.57
C ASP A 35 16.04 -2.39 7.88
N PRO A 36 17.23 -2.00 8.41
CA PRO A 36 18.04 -0.95 7.82
C PRO A 36 18.72 -1.44 6.53
N GLN A 37 18.43 -0.76 5.42
CA GLN A 37 19.01 -1.07 4.12
C GLN A 37 19.45 0.21 3.38
N PRO A 38 20.46 0.13 2.51
CA PRO A 38 20.76 1.19 1.55
C PRO A 38 19.51 1.53 0.72
N PHE A 39 19.38 2.81 0.32
CA PHE A 39 18.21 3.30 -0.41
C PHE A 39 17.87 2.45 -1.64
N GLY A 40 18.85 2.05 -2.45
CA GLY A 40 18.62 1.23 -3.64
C GLY A 40 17.99 -0.13 -3.31
N LEU A 41 18.48 -0.81 -2.25
CA LEU A 41 17.92 -2.09 -1.81
C LEU A 41 16.53 -1.93 -1.20
N ALA A 42 16.28 -0.83 -0.48
CA ALA A 42 14.96 -0.51 0.04
C ALA A 42 13.95 -0.26 -1.09
N GLU A 43 14.36 0.45 -2.15
CA GLU A 43 13.53 0.67 -3.33
C GLU A 43 13.26 -0.63 -4.09
N ASP A 44 14.26 -1.48 -4.30
CA ASP A 44 14.08 -2.80 -4.92
C ASP A 44 13.12 -3.68 -4.11
N ALA A 45 13.22 -3.63 -2.77
CA ALA A 45 12.33 -4.36 -1.87
C ALA A 45 10.88 -3.86 -1.93
N CYS A 46 10.68 -2.53 -1.99
CA CYS A 46 9.36 -1.94 -2.18
C CYS A 46 8.79 -2.24 -3.58
N ALA A 47 9.62 -2.18 -4.62
CA ALA A 47 9.26 -2.51 -6.00
C ALA A 47 8.84 -3.98 -6.15
N ALA A 48 9.52 -4.90 -5.47
CA ALA A 48 9.13 -6.31 -5.40
C ALA A 48 7.73 -6.51 -4.78
N ASN A 49 7.28 -5.57 -3.93
CA ASN A 49 5.93 -5.54 -3.35
C ASN A 49 4.93 -4.72 -4.18
N LYS A 50 5.23 -4.42 -5.45
CA LYS A 50 4.42 -3.57 -6.34
C LYS A 50 4.20 -2.15 -5.81
N GLY A 51 5.13 -1.64 -5.00
CA GLY A 51 5.12 -0.29 -4.45
C GLY A 51 6.46 0.43 -4.68
N HIS A 52 6.65 1.54 -3.99
CA HIS A 52 7.88 2.33 -4.00
C HIS A 52 8.19 2.79 -2.58
N VAL A 53 9.43 3.23 -2.33
CA VAL A 53 9.74 3.93 -1.07
C VAL A 53 8.79 5.11 -0.92
N VAL A 54 8.31 5.32 0.31
CA VAL A 54 7.25 6.28 0.61
C VAL A 54 7.62 7.68 0.13
N SER A 55 6.69 8.31 -0.59
CA SER A 55 6.79 9.71 -1.04
C SER A 55 5.73 10.53 -0.30
N VAL A 56 6.20 11.43 0.56
CA VAL A 56 5.36 12.25 1.41
C VAL A 56 5.08 13.58 0.71
N THR A 57 3.81 13.85 0.39
CA THR A 57 3.43 15.03 -0.41
C THR A 57 2.87 16.17 0.42
N ASN A 58 2.52 15.92 1.69
CA ASN A 58 1.96 16.94 2.56
C ASN A 58 2.31 16.69 4.04
N GLY A 59 2.18 17.73 4.87
CA GLY A 59 2.53 17.68 6.29
C GLY A 59 1.60 16.78 7.13
N PHE A 60 0.37 16.56 6.69
CA PHE A 60 -0.59 15.70 7.38
C PHE A 60 -0.25 14.21 7.18
N GLU A 61 0.11 13.81 5.96
CA GLU A 61 0.67 12.49 5.63
C GLU A 61 1.97 12.26 6.43
N ASN A 62 2.84 13.26 6.53
CA ASN A 62 4.06 13.14 7.34
C ASN A 62 3.75 12.87 8.83
N ALA A 63 2.79 13.61 9.41
CA ALA A 63 2.40 13.45 10.80
C ALA A 63 1.80 12.06 11.06
N MET A 64 0.93 11.60 10.16
CA MET A 64 0.33 10.26 10.16
C MET A 64 1.40 9.17 10.12
N LEU A 65 2.33 9.25 9.16
CA LEU A 65 3.42 8.26 9.02
C LEU A 65 4.36 8.24 10.22
N ALA A 66 4.65 9.41 10.80
CA ALA A 66 5.49 9.52 12.00
C ALA A 66 4.80 8.95 13.25
N GLY A 67 3.48 9.13 13.39
CA GLY A 67 2.66 8.55 14.44
C GLY A 67 2.42 7.04 14.27
N ARG A 68 2.83 6.50 13.12
CA ARG A 68 2.54 5.16 12.60
C ARG A 68 1.06 4.89 12.32
N PHE A 69 0.15 5.83 12.61
CA PHE A 69 -1.18 6.10 12.04
C PHE A 69 -1.66 7.49 12.50
#